data_AF-A0A1H1XLM3-F1
#
_entry.id   AF-A0A1H1XLM3-F1
#
_cell.length_a   1.000
_cell.length_b   1.000
_cell.length_c   1.000
_cell.angle_alpha   90.00
_cell.angle_beta   90.00
_cell.angle_gamma   90.00
#
_symmetry.space_group_name_H-M   'P 1'
#
loop_
_entity.id
_entity.type
_entity.pdbx_description
1 polymer ?
#
loop_
_entity_poly.entity_id
_entity_poly.type
_entity_poly.pdbx_seq_one_letter_code
_entity_poly.pdbx_strand_id
1 'polypeptide(L)'
;MTVTAHLRLEPRPHERNLAEGFAAAVQDPVWFLARQWQMGEHQGENASSPVWVDYRLRQRPIAAADPRFDPVEVPAEAIVESEVDDWWTMGRRVRIGRRFLGLALDPALLLRRPPPPYEQFEGAPDGLLVWRARVALGLAPDAFPEDVPPDSTPDWDGEQLLYDQTEARSFSASGQALTVRRHRGGRLDWHSVDAGPPVALEVGEEREAIPTPLGYPGAPNTRWWQIENADVDLGGYPPDSAHAATALLTDLIFSHGDDWFLLPVLAAAGHVVAIESLQVRDSFGRSYDETVHAGLRPPEDWTLFAVDPVTPGDAGLAPEELVLWHVAELPLESAPVERVQLGLDEQSNLLWAVERVVDGRDVDSRVVDRPTGPAFNEGAPSGDSREAKEYAYVPAQGIGPWWTPYTLDEEGPRRLVQRRLADLTRQRPTLMPAPQALVLQPPEGLERHQVAPLAVPSNGIELTRRWSLARDLHGRPVLWLERRRGPSLAPPARTLRFDVMEEARTPPGPPG
;
A
#
# COMPACT_ATOMS: atom_id res chain seq x y z
N MET A 1 20.92 -17.07 81.18
CA MET A 1 20.38 -17.63 79.92
C MET A 1 19.88 -16.45 79.11
N THR A 2 20.60 -16.08 78.06
CA THR A 2 20.31 -14.91 77.24
C THR A 2 19.67 -15.41 75.95
N VAL A 3 18.40 -15.08 75.73
CA VAL A 3 17.69 -15.45 74.49
C VAL A 3 17.96 -14.35 73.46
N THR A 4 18.77 -14.67 72.45
CA THR A 4 18.96 -13.81 71.28
C THR A 4 17.84 -14.10 70.30
N ALA A 5 16.98 -13.11 70.02
CA ALA A 5 15.97 -13.20 68.98
C ALA A 5 16.49 -12.56 67.69
N HIS A 6 16.54 -13.31 66.60
CA HIS A 6 16.77 -12.77 65.26
C HIS A 6 15.42 -12.57 64.58
N LEU A 7 15.11 -11.33 64.18
CA LEU A 7 13.95 -11.01 63.36
C LEU A 7 14.37 -11.00 61.89
N ARG A 8 13.79 -11.91 61.10
CA ARG A 8 13.93 -11.92 59.64
C ARG A 8 12.81 -11.07 59.05
N LEU A 9 13.16 -10.10 58.20
CA LEU A 9 12.22 -9.38 57.36
C LEU A 9 11.82 -10.29 56.20
N GLU A 10 10.58 -10.77 56.19
CA GLU A 10 9.98 -11.43 55.03
C GLU A 10 8.83 -10.57 54.50
N PRO A 11 8.71 -10.37 53.16
CA PRO A 11 7.55 -9.70 52.59
C PRO A 11 6.31 -10.56 52.86
N ARG A 12 5.24 -9.93 53.39
CA ARG A 12 4.00 -10.61 53.76
C ARG A 12 3.30 -11.14 52.49
N PRO A 13 3.32 -12.46 52.21
CA PRO A 13 2.82 -13.00 50.95
C PRO A 13 1.28 -13.02 50.86
N HIS A 14 0.60 -12.64 51.94
CA HIS A 14 -0.87 -12.76 52.07
C HIS A 14 -1.59 -11.41 52.04
N GLU A 15 -0.86 -10.30 51.97
CA GLU A 15 -1.45 -8.97 51.88
C GLU A 15 -1.70 -8.65 50.39
N ARG A 16 -2.91 -8.95 49.92
CA ARG A 16 -3.34 -8.74 48.52
C ARG A 16 -3.76 -7.30 48.23
N ASN A 17 -3.24 -6.31 48.96
CA ASN A 17 -3.52 -4.91 48.67
C ASN A 17 -2.56 -4.39 47.59
N LEU A 18 -2.78 -4.83 46.34
CA LEU A 18 -1.99 -4.37 45.20
C LEU A 18 -2.12 -2.85 44.99
N ALA A 19 -3.19 -2.22 45.50
CA ALA A 19 -3.40 -0.79 45.36
C ALA A 19 -2.28 0.04 46.01
N GLU A 20 -1.65 -0.46 47.09
CA GLU A 20 -0.54 0.24 47.76
C GLU A 20 0.77 0.15 46.96
N GLY A 21 1.00 -1.00 46.30
CA GLY A 21 2.12 -1.16 45.36
C GLY A 21 1.94 -0.37 44.06
N PHE A 22 0.70 -0.29 43.54
CA PHE A 22 0.36 0.54 42.38
C PHE A 22 0.27 2.04 42.72
N ALA A 23 0.05 2.42 43.98
CA ALA A 23 -0.03 3.81 44.38
C ALA A 23 1.33 4.54 44.28
N ALA A 24 2.44 3.81 44.13
CA ALA A 24 3.80 4.36 44.04
C ALA A 24 4.05 5.47 45.08
N ALA A 25 3.55 5.27 46.31
CA ALA A 25 3.50 6.32 47.31
C ALA A 25 4.92 6.76 47.70
N VAL A 26 5.23 8.04 47.47
CA VAL A 26 6.49 8.66 47.87
C VAL A 26 6.48 8.86 49.40
N GLN A 27 7.02 7.88 50.13
CA GLN A 27 7.14 7.91 51.60
C GLN A 27 8.14 8.96 52.08
N ASP A 28 9.24 9.13 51.36
CA ASP A 28 10.28 10.11 51.70
C ASP A 28 10.82 10.78 50.43
N PRO A 29 10.37 12.00 50.10
CA PRO A 29 10.93 12.80 49.01
C PRO A 29 12.45 13.02 49.15
N VAL A 30 12.99 13.02 50.38
CA VAL A 30 14.43 13.19 50.64
C VAL A 30 15.22 11.94 50.20
N TRP A 31 14.61 10.76 50.21
CA TRP A 31 15.23 9.56 49.67
C TRP A 31 15.45 9.66 48.16
N PHE A 32 14.47 10.19 47.42
CA PHE A 32 14.60 10.44 45.98
C PHE A 32 15.73 11.44 45.69
N LEU A 33 15.79 12.54 46.45
CA LEU A 33 16.92 13.48 46.41
C LEU A 33 18.29 12.85 46.64
N ALA A 34 18.38 12.02 47.67
CA ALA A 34 19.64 11.36 48.02
C ALA A 34 20.07 10.37 46.94
N ARG A 35 19.11 9.69 46.29
CA ARG A 35 19.37 8.83 45.13
C ARG A 35 19.80 9.64 43.92
N GLN A 36 19.18 10.77 43.61
CA GLN A 36 19.60 11.67 42.53
C GLN A 36 21.00 12.23 42.76
N TRP A 37 21.31 12.65 43.99
CA TRP A 37 22.67 13.04 44.38
C TRP A 37 23.67 11.89 44.19
N GLN A 38 23.32 10.67 44.59
CA GLN A 38 24.16 9.49 44.42
C GLN A 38 24.37 9.10 42.95
N MET A 39 23.35 9.29 42.11
CA MET A 39 23.40 9.03 40.66
C MET A 39 24.05 10.19 39.88
N GLY A 40 24.44 11.27 40.56
CA GLY A 40 25.17 12.39 39.97
C GLY A 40 24.30 13.47 39.32
N GLU A 41 22.97 13.40 39.42
CA GLU A 41 22.06 14.38 38.81
C GLU A 41 22.23 15.81 39.38
N HIS A 42 22.78 15.93 40.59
CA HIS A 42 23.09 17.22 41.22
C HIS A 42 24.44 17.80 40.77
N GLN A 43 25.23 17.06 39.98
CA GLN A 43 26.52 17.56 39.52
C GLN A 43 26.39 18.65 38.46
N GLY A 44 25.18 18.86 37.90
CA GLY A 44 24.86 19.98 37.04
C GLY A 44 25.96 20.21 36.01
N GLU A 45 26.13 19.26 35.09
CA GLU A 45 27.04 19.51 33.98
C GLU A 45 26.52 20.73 33.23
N ASN A 46 27.42 21.68 32.96
CA ASN A 46 27.10 22.87 32.19
C ASN A 46 27.01 22.46 30.71
N ALA A 47 26.00 21.63 30.41
CA ALA A 47 25.73 21.11 29.09
C ALA A 47 25.19 22.27 28.25
N SER A 48 25.94 22.62 27.21
CA SER A 48 25.50 23.62 26.25
C SER A 48 24.32 23.09 25.46
N SER A 49 23.39 23.95 25.07
CA SER A 49 22.29 23.58 24.17
C SER A 49 22.43 24.32 22.85
N PRO A 50 22.08 23.69 21.72
CA PRO A 50 21.96 24.42 20.46
C PRO A 50 20.81 25.42 20.60
N VAL A 51 21.07 26.68 20.27
CA VAL A 51 20.08 27.78 20.34
C VAL A 51 19.80 28.40 18.98
N TRP A 52 20.65 28.13 18.00
CA TRP A 52 20.54 28.66 16.65
C TRP A 52 21.21 27.72 15.67
N VAL A 53 20.63 27.58 14.49
CA VAL A 53 21.21 26.79 13.39
C VAL A 53 21.12 27.59 12.11
N ASP A 54 22.28 27.85 11.52
CA ASP A 54 22.44 28.40 10.18
C ASP A 54 22.70 27.23 9.23
N TYR A 55 21.90 27.04 8.19
CA TYR A 55 22.04 25.90 7.28
C TYR A 55 21.79 26.27 5.83
N ARG A 56 22.38 25.52 4.91
CA ARG A 56 22.17 25.70 3.47
C ARG A 56 21.25 24.62 2.94
N LEU A 57 20.07 25.02 2.48
CA LEU A 57 19.03 24.12 1.98
C LEU A 57 19.04 24.12 0.46
N ARG A 58 19.26 22.95 -0.14
CA ARG A 58 19.09 22.73 -1.57
C ARG A 58 17.74 22.06 -1.82
N GLN A 59 16.99 22.58 -2.79
CA GLN A 59 15.71 22.01 -3.21
C GLN A 59 15.65 21.92 -4.73
N ARG A 60 15.23 20.78 -5.25
CA ARG A 60 15.13 20.52 -6.69
C ARG A 60 13.70 20.09 -7.01
N PRO A 61 12.92 20.87 -7.78
CA PRO A 61 11.57 20.47 -8.15
C PRO A 61 11.63 19.16 -8.94
N ILE A 62 10.73 18.26 -8.60
CA ILE A 62 10.53 17.01 -9.32
C ILE A 62 9.64 17.33 -10.52
N ALA A 63 10.10 16.99 -11.72
CA ALA A 63 9.36 17.12 -12.96
C ALA A 63 8.92 15.73 -13.45
N ALA A 64 7.69 15.62 -13.95
CA ALA A 64 7.23 14.43 -14.66
C ALA A 64 7.71 14.47 -16.13
N ALA A 65 7.91 13.30 -16.74
CA ALA A 65 8.21 13.23 -18.17
C ALA A 65 7.06 13.76 -19.05
N ASP A 66 5.81 13.59 -18.61
CA ASP A 66 4.63 14.15 -19.27
C ASP A 66 4.38 15.59 -18.77
N PRO A 67 4.54 16.61 -19.63
CA PRO A 67 4.43 18.02 -19.22
C PRO A 67 3.01 18.45 -18.84
N ARG A 68 2.00 17.59 -19.01
CA ARG A 68 0.63 17.84 -18.56
C ARG A 68 0.50 17.71 -17.04
N PHE A 69 1.45 17.04 -16.39
CA PHE A 69 1.46 16.84 -14.95
C PHE A 69 2.65 17.56 -14.33
N ASP A 70 2.40 18.28 -13.24
CA ASP A 70 3.44 18.90 -12.42
C ASP A 70 3.44 18.23 -11.04
N PRO A 71 4.46 17.43 -10.69
CA PRO A 71 4.56 16.77 -9.38
C PRO A 71 4.68 17.73 -8.18
N VAL A 72 4.94 19.02 -8.40
CA VAL A 72 4.90 20.05 -7.36
C VAL A 72 3.46 20.44 -7.04
N GLU A 73 2.57 20.37 -8.03
CA GLU A 73 1.16 20.79 -7.89
C GLU A 73 0.20 19.62 -7.73
N VAL A 74 0.43 18.52 -8.45
CA VAL A 74 -0.46 17.36 -8.57
C VAL A 74 0.11 16.20 -7.74
N PRO A 75 -0.70 15.54 -6.90
CA PRO A 75 -0.26 14.39 -6.14
C PRO A 75 0.43 13.35 -7.02
N ALA A 76 1.63 12.94 -6.62
CA ALA A 76 2.45 12.04 -7.41
C ALA A 76 1.79 10.67 -7.61
N GLU A 77 0.95 10.21 -6.67
CA GLU A 77 0.14 9.00 -6.85
C GLU A 77 -0.77 9.12 -8.07
N ALA A 78 -1.42 10.28 -8.23
CA ALA A 78 -2.28 10.51 -9.38
C ALA A 78 -1.48 10.49 -10.68
N ILE A 79 -0.23 10.96 -10.70
CA ILE A 79 0.59 10.96 -11.92
C ILE A 79 1.02 9.53 -12.29
N VAL A 80 1.47 8.74 -11.31
CA VAL A 80 1.94 7.35 -11.54
C VAL A 80 0.77 6.41 -11.85
N GLU A 81 -0.34 6.58 -11.15
CA GLU A 81 -1.45 5.61 -11.19
C GLU A 81 -2.48 5.93 -12.26
N SER A 82 -2.52 7.19 -12.74
CA SER A 82 -3.47 7.60 -13.77
C SER A 82 -3.25 6.84 -15.06
N GLU A 83 -4.35 6.33 -15.61
CA GLU A 83 -4.37 5.81 -16.96
C GLU A 83 -5.16 6.71 -17.90
N VAL A 84 -4.91 6.58 -19.20
CA VAL A 84 -5.71 7.25 -20.24
C VAL A 84 -7.20 6.96 -20.06
N ASP A 85 -7.52 5.74 -19.63
CA ASP A 85 -8.89 5.29 -19.36
C ASP A 85 -9.57 6.05 -18.22
N ASP A 86 -8.81 6.64 -17.30
CA ASP A 86 -9.34 7.38 -16.15
C ASP A 86 -9.97 8.69 -16.60
N TRP A 87 -9.43 9.27 -17.68
CA TRP A 87 -10.05 10.40 -18.33
C TRP A 87 -11.44 10.03 -18.87
N TRP A 88 -11.66 8.77 -19.29
CA TRP A 88 -12.93 8.30 -19.86
C TRP A 88 -13.98 7.96 -18.80
N THR A 89 -14.31 8.95 -17.96
CA THR A 89 -15.45 8.87 -17.03
C THR A 89 -16.74 8.57 -17.78
N MET A 90 -17.71 7.95 -17.11
CA MET A 90 -18.99 7.57 -17.73
C MET A 90 -19.68 8.77 -18.41
N GLY A 91 -19.63 9.94 -17.77
CA GLY A 91 -20.14 11.19 -18.37
C GLY A 91 -19.42 11.59 -19.67
N ARG A 92 -18.08 11.44 -19.74
CA ARG A 92 -17.31 11.73 -20.96
C ARG A 92 -17.56 10.69 -22.05
N ARG A 93 -17.68 9.40 -21.71
CA ARG A 93 -18.08 8.34 -22.64
C ARG A 93 -19.43 8.64 -23.28
N VAL A 94 -20.43 9.00 -22.48
CA VAL A 94 -21.76 9.42 -22.97
C VAL A 94 -21.65 10.69 -23.82
N ARG A 95 -20.98 11.74 -23.34
CA ARG A 95 -20.82 13.02 -24.06
C ARG A 95 -20.21 12.82 -25.44
N ILE A 96 -19.14 12.03 -25.54
CA ILE A 96 -18.43 11.78 -26.80
C ILE A 96 -19.24 10.83 -27.68
N GLY A 97 -19.79 9.76 -27.12
CA GLY A 97 -20.64 8.81 -27.82
C GLY A 97 -21.84 9.45 -28.52
N ARG A 98 -22.42 10.50 -27.92
CA ARG A 98 -23.51 11.28 -28.54
C ARG A 98 -23.18 11.87 -29.91
N ARG A 99 -21.91 12.12 -30.23
CA ARG A 99 -21.49 12.61 -31.56
C ARG A 99 -21.71 11.57 -32.66
N PHE A 100 -21.77 10.30 -32.28
CA PHE A 100 -21.89 9.17 -33.20
C PHE A 100 -23.30 8.58 -33.23
N LEU A 101 -24.29 9.29 -32.67
CA LEU A 101 -25.70 8.93 -32.80
C LEU A 101 -26.11 8.93 -34.27
N GLY A 102 -26.73 7.84 -34.71
CA GLY A 102 -27.16 7.66 -36.10
C GLY A 102 -26.17 6.88 -36.99
N LEU A 103 -24.96 6.60 -36.51
CA LEU A 103 -24.08 5.62 -37.14
C LEU A 103 -24.55 4.19 -36.80
N ALA A 104 -24.50 3.29 -37.79
CA ALA A 104 -24.70 1.86 -37.57
C ALA A 104 -23.44 1.27 -36.94
N LEU A 105 -23.43 1.17 -35.61
CA LEU A 105 -22.32 0.60 -34.83
C LEU A 105 -22.61 -0.84 -34.45
N ASP A 106 -21.55 -1.64 -34.30
CA ASP A 106 -21.64 -2.96 -33.69
C ASP A 106 -22.24 -2.83 -32.27
N PRO A 107 -23.20 -3.68 -31.85
CA PRO A 107 -23.69 -3.73 -30.48
C PRO A 107 -22.62 -3.87 -29.38
N ALA A 108 -21.40 -4.27 -29.73
CA ALA A 108 -20.23 -4.28 -28.86
C ALA A 108 -19.70 -2.87 -28.53
N LEU A 109 -20.00 -1.86 -29.34
CA LEU A 109 -19.57 -0.47 -29.18
C LEU A 109 -20.60 0.41 -28.45
N LEU A 110 -21.67 -0.18 -27.93
CA LEU A 110 -22.74 0.50 -27.21
C LEU A 110 -22.56 0.34 -25.70
N LEU A 111 -23.02 1.32 -24.93
CA LEU A 111 -23.07 1.27 -23.48
C LEU A 111 -23.96 0.10 -23.02
N ARG A 112 -23.40 -0.80 -22.21
CA ARG A 112 -24.12 -1.94 -21.64
C ARG A 112 -24.18 -1.80 -20.12
N ARG A 113 -25.37 -1.75 -19.55
CA ARG A 113 -25.60 -1.62 -18.10
C ARG A 113 -24.77 -0.51 -17.43
N PRO A 114 -24.78 0.74 -17.94
CA PRO A 114 -24.04 1.82 -17.31
C PRO A 114 -24.48 2.03 -15.84
N PRO A 115 -23.58 2.49 -14.95
CA PRO A 115 -23.87 2.66 -13.53
C PRO A 115 -24.82 3.85 -13.29
N PRO A 116 -25.49 3.91 -12.14
CA PRO A 116 -26.24 5.10 -11.72
C PRO A 116 -25.39 6.38 -11.78
N PRO A 117 -25.93 7.54 -12.23
CA PRO A 117 -27.28 7.79 -12.78
C PRO A 117 -27.37 7.67 -14.33
N TYR A 118 -26.47 6.90 -14.94
CA TYR A 118 -26.32 6.82 -16.40
C TYR A 118 -27.15 5.71 -17.04
N GLU A 119 -28.01 5.00 -16.30
CA GLU A 119 -28.82 3.87 -16.80
C GLU A 119 -29.65 4.23 -18.03
N GLN A 120 -30.16 5.47 -18.07
CA GLN A 120 -30.92 6.00 -19.20
C GLN A 120 -30.17 6.05 -20.53
N PHE A 121 -28.84 5.90 -20.51
CA PHE A 121 -27.99 5.89 -21.71
C PHE A 121 -27.65 4.48 -22.19
N GLU A 122 -28.24 3.43 -21.62
CA GLU A 122 -28.06 2.06 -22.11
C GLU A 122 -28.43 1.93 -23.59
N GLY A 123 -27.56 1.29 -24.37
CA GLY A 123 -27.70 1.16 -25.83
C GLY A 123 -27.25 2.38 -26.65
N ALA A 124 -26.87 3.50 -26.03
CA ALA A 124 -26.22 4.60 -26.74
C ALA A 124 -24.76 4.25 -27.09
N PRO A 125 -24.15 4.89 -28.11
CA PRO A 125 -22.73 4.69 -28.42
C PRO A 125 -21.84 4.99 -27.21
N ASP A 126 -20.88 4.10 -26.90
CA ASP A 126 -19.85 4.37 -25.90
C ASP A 126 -18.68 5.11 -26.57
N GLY A 127 -18.46 6.37 -26.18
CA GLY A 127 -17.40 7.20 -26.72
C GLY A 127 -15.99 6.60 -26.60
N LEU A 128 -15.68 5.86 -25.53
CA LEU A 128 -14.38 5.19 -25.41
C LEU A 128 -14.27 4.03 -26.41
N LEU A 129 -15.30 3.21 -26.53
CA LEU A 129 -15.26 2.05 -27.43
C LEU A 129 -15.19 2.52 -28.89
N VAL A 130 -15.91 3.58 -29.23
CA VAL A 130 -15.82 4.22 -30.55
C VAL A 130 -14.43 4.84 -30.77
N TRP A 131 -13.83 5.48 -29.76
CA TRP A 131 -12.44 5.97 -29.83
C TRP A 131 -11.45 4.84 -30.10
N ARG A 132 -11.55 3.72 -29.39
CA ARG A 132 -10.67 2.55 -29.61
C ARG A 132 -10.88 1.92 -30.99
N ALA A 133 -12.12 1.86 -31.45
CA ALA A 133 -12.46 1.32 -32.77
C ALA A 133 -12.25 2.32 -33.92
N ARG A 134 -11.79 3.55 -33.67
CA ARG A 134 -11.77 4.65 -34.66
C ARG A 134 -11.06 4.30 -35.96
N VAL A 135 -9.95 3.57 -35.88
CA VAL A 135 -9.19 3.13 -37.06
C VAL A 135 -10.00 2.15 -37.90
N ALA A 136 -10.61 1.14 -37.27
CA ALA A 136 -11.47 0.17 -37.94
C ALA A 136 -12.76 0.80 -38.51
N LEU A 137 -13.25 1.86 -37.86
CA LEU A 137 -14.42 2.64 -38.29
C LEU A 137 -14.08 3.71 -39.35
N GLY A 138 -12.81 3.91 -39.70
CA GLY A 138 -12.36 4.95 -40.63
C GLY A 138 -12.61 6.39 -40.14
N LEU A 139 -12.68 6.58 -38.81
CA LEU A 139 -12.90 7.89 -38.19
C LEU A 139 -11.58 8.63 -38.03
N ALA A 140 -11.50 9.86 -38.55
CA ALA A 140 -10.35 10.73 -38.36
C ALA A 140 -10.24 11.20 -36.89
N PRO A 141 -9.03 11.48 -36.35
CA PRO A 141 -8.86 12.00 -34.99
C PRO A 141 -9.70 13.26 -34.71
N ASP A 142 -9.84 14.15 -35.69
CA ASP A 142 -10.61 15.40 -35.59
C ASP A 142 -12.14 15.18 -35.44
N ALA A 143 -12.64 13.94 -35.61
CA ALA A 143 -14.01 13.59 -35.28
C ALA A 143 -14.26 13.58 -33.75
N PHE A 144 -13.18 13.57 -32.98
CA PHE A 144 -13.18 13.62 -31.52
C PHE A 144 -12.72 15.00 -31.05
N PRO A 145 -13.20 15.47 -29.89
CA PRO A 145 -12.77 16.76 -29.38
C PRO A 145 -11.31 16.72 -28.92
N GLU A 146 -10.62 17.86 -29.01
CA GLU A 146 -9.18 18.00 -28.72
C GLU A 146 -8.80 17.64 -27.28
N ASP A 147 -9.76 17.62 -26.34
CA ASP A 147 -9.54 17.25 -24.95
C ASP A 147 -9.40 15.74 -24.73
N VAL A 148 -9.64 14.90 -25.75
CA VAL A 148 -9.42 13.46 -25.68
C VAL A 148 -7.91 13.17 -25.58
N PRO A 149 -7.45 12.46 -24.54
CA PRO A 149 -6.04 12.13 -24.40
C PRO A 149 -5.57 11.19 -25.53
N PRO A 150 -4.30 11.29 -25.95
CA PRO A 150 -3.72 10.32 -26.87
C PRO A 150 -3.69 8.92 -26.26
N ASP A 151 -3.59 7.90 -27.10
CA ASP A 151 -3.36 6.54 -26.62
C ASP A 151 -2.00 6.49 -25.92
N SER A 152 -1.95 5.85 -24.74
CA SER A 152 -0.71 5.53 -24.04
C SER A 152 -0.87 4.18 -23.37
N THR A 153 0.22 3.44 -23.26
CA THR A 153 0.26 2.25 -22.40
C THR A 153 0.06 2.67 -20.94
N PRO A 154 -0.49 1.85 -20.04
CA PRO A 154 -0.45 2.14 -18.61
C PRO A 154 0.94 1.83 -18.02
N ASP A 155 1.28 2.42 -16.87
CA ASP A 155 2.48 2.04 -16.09
C ASP A 155 2.27 0.73 -15.31
N TRP A 156 1.05 0.18 -15.33
CA TRP A 156 0.72 -1.09 -14.70
C TRP A 156 1.27 -2.28 -15.49
N ASP A 157 2.17 -3.04 -14.87
CA ASP A 157 2.63 -4.34 -15.34
C ASP A 157 1.64 -5.43 -14.92
N GLY A 158 0.88 -5.97 -15.88
CA GLY A 158 -0.05 -7.08 -15.67
C GLY A 158 0.62 -8.40 -15.29
N GLU A 159 1.89 -8.61 -15.67
CA GLU A 159 2.62 -9.82 -15.29
C GLU A 159 3.08 -9.77 -13.82
N GLN A 160 3.60 -8.63 -13.37
CA GLN A 160 4.08 -8.45 -11.99
C GLN A 160 2.99 -8.00 -11.02
N LEU A 161 1.86 -7.51 -11.54
CA LEU A 161 0.74 -6.95 -10.80
C LEU A 161 1.17 -5.76 -9.92
N LEU A 162 1.95 -4.86 -10.51
CA LEU A 162 2.56 -3.68 -9.89
C LEU A 162 2.65 -2.56 -10.93
N TYR A 163 2.72 -1.32 -10.48
CA TYR A 163 3.17 -0.21 -11.31
C TYR A 163 4.70 -0.25 -11.44
N ASP A 164 5.19 -0.18 -12.68
CA ASP A 164 6.61 -0.15 -12.99
C ASP A 164 6.85 0.85 -14.12
N GLN A 165 7.45 2.00 -13.77
CA GLN A 165 7.65 3.07 -14.74
C GLN A 165 8.80 2.75 -15.69
N THR A 166 8.59 3.08 -16.95
CA THR A 166 9.66 3.14 -17.94
C THR A 166 10.46 4.44 -17.83
N GLU A 167 11.69 4.47 -18.35
CA GLU A 167 12.49 5.71 -18.39
C GLU A 167 11.78 6.87 -19.11
N ALA A 168 10.91 6.59 -20.09
CA ALA A 168 10.17 7.62 -20.81
C ALA A 168 9.08 8.29 -19.97
N ARG A 169 8.80 7.76 -18.77
CA ARG A 169 7.72 8.20 -17.87
C ARG A 169 8.18 8.45 -16.44
N SER A 170 9.47 8.24 -16.19
CA SER A 170 10.06 8.52 -14.90
C SER A 170 9.99 10.02 -14.60
N PHE A 171 10.17 10.33 -13.33
CA PHE A 171 10.36 11.70 -12.89
C PHE A 171 11.83 12.10 -13.06
N SER A 172 12.10 13.39 -12.95
CA SER A 172 13.48 13.88 -12.87
C SER A 172 13.59 15.07 -11.92
N ALA A 173 14.75 15.24 -11.30
CA ALA A 173 15.09 16.40 -10.50
C ALA A 173 16.44 16.96 -10.96
N SER A 174 16.43 18.13 -11.61
CA SER A 174 17.61 18.74 -12.25
C SER A 174 18.36 17.78 -13.20
N GLY A 175 17.62 16.95 -13.95
CA GLY A 175 18.17 15.98 -14.89
C GLY A 175 18.57 14.63 -14.30
N GLN A 176 18.54 14.47 -12.97
CA GLN A 176 18.68 13.16 -12.33
C GLN A 176 17.37 12.38 -12.44
N ALA A 177 17.41 11.16 -12.97
CA ALA A 177 16.22 10.32 -13.12
C ALA A 177 15.71 9.81 -11.75
N LEU A 178 14.40 9.74 -11.60
CA LEU A 178 13.68 9.25 -10.43
C LEU A 178 12.58 8.29 -10.93
N THR A 179 12.83 6.99 -10.86
CA THR A 179 11.98 5.96 -11.48
C THR A 179 11.17 5.23 -10.42
N VAL A 180 9.85 5.33 -10.47
CA VAL A 180 8.98 4.57 -9.55
C VAL A 180 8.89 3.12 -10.03
N ARG A 181 9.38 2.20 -9.22
CA ARG A 181 9.39 0.76 -9.54
C ARG A 181 8.63 -0.05 -8.51
N ARG A 182 8.02 -1.14 -8.97
CA ARG A 182 7.34 -2.12 -8.10
C ARG A 182 6.30 -1.49 -7.16
N HIS A 183 5.70 -0.37 -7.54
CA HIS A 183 4.72 0.34 -6.73
C HIS A 183 3.40 -0.44 -6.69
N ARG A 184 2.82 -0.58 -5.49
CA ARG A 184 1.64 -1.42 -5.25
C ARG A 184 0.33 -0.68 -5.42
N GLY A 185 0.36 0.62 -5.69
CA GLY A 185 -0.78 1.52 -5.56
C GLY A 185 -0.90 2.09 -4.14
N GLY A 186 -1.37 3.32 -4.07
CA GLY A 186 -1.50 4.12 -2.86
C GLY A 186 -0.36 5.13 -2.71
N ARG A 187 -0.13 5.58 -1.48
CA ARG A 187 0.82 6.66 -1.16
C ARG A 187 2.24 6.38 -1.65
N LEU A 188 2.86 7.38 -2.27
CA LEU A 188 4.29 7.37 -2.59
C LEU A 188 5.10 7.91 -1.41
N ASP A 189 6.29 7.35 -1.21
CA ASP A 189 7.25 7.82 -0.21
C ASP A 189 8.69 7.75 -0.77
N TRP A 190 9.68 8.16 0.02
CA TRP A 190 11.09 8.13 -0.36
C TRP A 190 11.55 6.76 -0.87
N HIS A 191 11.01 5.67 -0.33
CA HIS A 191 11.35 4.29 -0.73
C HIS A 191 10.60 3.80 -1.98
N SER A 192 9.71 4.60 -2.55
CA SER A 192 8.92 4.21 -3.73
C SER A 192 9.62 4.47 -5.05
N VAL A 193 10.85 5.01 -5.01
CA VAL A 193 11.57 5.47 -6.19
C VAL A 193 12.99 4.97 -6.17
N ASP A 194 13.51 4.67 -7.36
CA ASP A 194 14.92 4.42 -7.58
C ASP A 194 15.53 5.66 -8.26
N ALA A 195 16.73 6.05 -7.88
CA ALA A 195 17.42 7.21 -8.44
C ALA A 195 18.51 6.82 -9.44
N GLY A 196 18.60 7.59 -10.52
CA GLY A 196 19.71 7.53 -11.46
C GLY A 196 21.01 8.10 -10.85
N PRO A 197 22.12 8.06 -11.62
CA PRO A 197 23.42 8.52 -11.15
C PRO A 197 23.37 9.99 -10.69
N PRO A 198 24.21 10.36 -9.70
CA PRO A 198 24.26 11.72 -9.18
C PRO A 198 24.63 12.71 -10.29
N VAL A 199 23.98 13.86 -10.25
CA VAL A 199 24.23 14.96 -11.19
C VAL A 199 24.92 16.11 -10.46
N ALA A 200 25.57 17.03 -11.20
CA ALA A 200 26.13 18.24 -10.59
C ALA A 200 25.02 19.19 -10.17
N LEU A 201 25.10 19.72 -8.95
CA LEU A 201 24.00 20.44 -8.32
C LEU A 201 24.38 21.90 -8.03
N GLU A 202 23.39 22.78 -8.15
CA GLU A 202 23.53 24.18 -7.77
C GLU A 202 23.61 24.33 -6.24
N VAL A 203 24.21 25.43 -5.81
CA VAL A 203 24.39 25.77 -4.39
C VAL A 203 23.03 26.10 -3.77
N GLY A 204 22.78 25.57 -2.56
CA GLY A 204 21.53 25.82 -1.84
C GLY A 204 21.38 27.24 -1.31
N GLU A 205 20.21 27.55 -0.77
CA GLU A 205 19.91 28.84 -0.14
C GLU A 205 20.23 28.82 1.36
N GLU A 206 20.77 29.91 1.89
CA GLU A 206 21.00 30.06 3.33
C GLU A 206 19.70 30.28 4.08
N ARG A 207 19.54 29.53 5.18
CA ARG A 207 18.37 29.48 6.04
C ARG A 207 18.80 29.48 7.50
N GLU A 208 17.89 29.92 8.35
CA GLU A 208 18.09 29.98 9.79
C GLU A 208 16.93 29.24 10.46
N ALA A 209 17.20 28.50 11.53
CA ALA A 209 16.18 27.85 12.33
C ALA A 209 16.59 27.79 13.80
N ILE A 210 15.57 27.78 14.66
CA ILE A 210 15.74 27.65 16.10
C ILE A 210 15.46 26.18 16.46
N PRO A 211 16.46 25.43 16.93
CA PRO A 211 16.27 24.05 17.34
C PRO A 211 15.46 24.00 18.65
N THR A 212 14.64 22.95 18.78
CA THR A 212 13.83 22.72 19.99
C THR A 212 14.13 21.34 20.56
N PRO A 213 14.19 21.17 21.89
CA PRO A 213 14.32 19.84 22.48
C PRO A 213 13.26 18.88 21.94
N LEU A 214 13.66 17.67 21.57
CA LEU A 214 12.75 16.62 21.14
C LEU A 214 11.91 16.17 22.34
N GLY A 215 10.61 16.42 22.29
CA GLY A 215 9.64 15.91 23.26
C GLY A 215 8.83 14.77 22.66
N TYR A 216 8.64 13.69 23.40
CA TYR A 216 7.74 12.59 23.05
C TYR A 216 6.97 12.11 24.29
N PRO A 217 5.78 11.50 24.13
CA PRO A 217 5.03 10.98 25.26
C PRO A 217 5.83 9.92 26.02
N GLY A 218 5.97 10.08 27.34
CA GLY A 218 6.79 9.20 28.18
C GLY A 218 8.29 9.53 28.19
N ALA A 219 8.72 10.59 27.48
CA ALA A 219 10.10 11.09 27.58
C ALA A 219 10.42 11.56 29.01
N PRO A 220 11.66 11.36 29.48
CA PRO A 220 12.10 11.94 30.75
C PRO A 220 12.03 13.47 30.70
N ASN A 221 11.63 14.09 31.81
CA ASN A 221 11.52 15.56 31.87
C ASN A 221 12.88 16.18 32.22
N THR A 222 13.28 17.21 31.47
CA THR A 222 14.51 18.00 31.72
C THR A 222 14.44 18.86 32.99
N ARG A 223 13.30 18.91 33.69
CA ARG A 223 13.12 19.65 34.94
C ARG A 223 13.27 18.72 36.13
N TRP A 224 13.97 19.20 37.16
CA TRP A 224 13.99 18.53 38.45
C TRP A 224 12.55 18.36 38.98
N TRP A 225 12.26 17.16 39.52
CA TRP A 225 11.07 16.83 40.32
C TRP A 225 9.77 16.48 39.62
N GLN A 226 9.79 16.15 38.34
CA GLN A 226 8.60 15.72 37.63
C GLN A 226 8.68 14.23 37.27
N ILE A 227 7.77 13.44 37.84
CA ILE A 227 7.56 12.04 37.44
C ILE A 227 6.84 12.06 36.09
N GLU A 228 7.28 11.21 35.15
CA GLU A 228 6.73 11.10 33.80
C GLU A 228 5.24 10.73 33.82
N ASN A 229 4.52 11.06 32.74
CA ASN A 229 3.11 10.73 32.64
C ASN A 229 2.91 9.20 32.54
N ALA A 230 2.19 8.61 33.50
CA ALA A 230 1.86 7.19 33.54
C ALA A 230 0.89 6.72 32.43
N ASP A 231 0.29 7.65 31.67
CA ASP A 231 -0.57 7.31 30.52
C ASP A 231 0.21 6.59 29.39
N VAL A 232 1.55 6.71 29.37
CA VAL A 232 2.41 6.07 28.37
C VAL A 232 3.47 5.23 29.06
N ASP A 233 3.31 3.90 28.98
CA ASP A 233 4.27 2.92 29.46
C ASP A 233 5.08 2.35 28.29
N LEU A 234 6.26 2.93 28.05
CA LEU A 234 7.19 2.48 27.00
C LEU A 234 7.84 1.13 27.34
N GLY A 235 7.88 0.75 28.62
CA GLY A 235 8.40 -0.54 29.10
C GLY A 235 7.36 -1.65 29.16
N GLY A 236 6.07 -1.31 29.06
CA GLY A 236 4.94 -2.26 29.13
C GLY A 236 4.86 -3.22 27.95
N TYR A 237 5.59 -2.92 26.87
CA TYR A 237 5.80 -3.82 25.75
C TYR A 237 7.17 -4.48 25.89
N PRO A 238 7.23 -5.74 26.38
CA PRO A 238 8.50 -6.43 26.48
C PRO A 238 9.14 -6.50 25.08
N PRO A 239 10.42 -6.13 24.93
CA PRO A 239 11.08 -6.18 23.63
C PRO A 239 11.08 -7.63 23.13
N ASP A 240 10.49 -7.85 21.97
CA ASP A 240 10.47 -9.13 21.27
C ASP A 240 11.45 -9.05 20.11
N SER A 241 12.35 -10.02 20.00
CA SER A 241 13.34 -10.09 18.90
C SER A 241 12.67 -10.27 17.54
N ALA A 242 11.41 -10.74 17.49
CA ALA A 242 10.61 -10.75 16.26
C ALA A 242 10.12 -9.35 15.85
N HIS A 243 10.20 -8.36 16.74
CA HIS A 243 9.71 -6.99 16.55
C HIS A 243 10.85 -5.97 16.64
N ALA A 244 11.77 -6.01 15.66
CA ALA A 244 12.97 -5.18 15.63
C ALA A 244 12.71 -3.68 15.82
N ALA A 245 11.61 -3.13 15.27
CA ALA A 245 11.27 -1.72 15.41
C ALA A 245 11.01 -1.33 16.88
N THR A 246 10.29 -2.16 17.63
CA THR A 246 10.03 -1.93 19.06
C THR A 246 11.32 -2.04 19.85
N ALA A 247 12.17 -3.03 19.56
CA ALA A 247 13.47 -3.17 20.21
C ALA A 247 14.40 -1.96 19.95
N LEU A 248 14.43 -1.44 18.71
CA LEU A 248 15.18 -0.23 18.37
C LEU A 248 14.65 1.02 19.09
N LEU A 249 13.32 1.17 19.19
CA LEU A 249 12.71 2.27 19.93
C LEU A 249 13.05 2.19 21.42
N THR A 250 12.93 1.00 22.03
CA THR A 250 13.32 0.75 23.42
C THR A 250 14.79 1.08 23.64
N ASP A 251 15.69 0.64 22.74
CA ASP A 251 17.11 0.98 22.82
C ASP A 251 17.33 2.49 22.72
N LEU A 252 16.80 3.15 21.68
CA LEU A 252 16.92 4.60 21.49
C LEU A 252 16.49 5.40 22.74
N ILE A 253 15.38 5.00 23.36
CA ILE A 253 14.83 5.71 24.53
C ILE A 253 15.62 5.43 25.80
N PHE A 254 16.09 4.20 26.04
CA PHE A 254 16.72 3.82 27.30
C PHE A 254 18.26 3.89 27.29
N SER A 255 18.90 3.85 26.12
CA SER A 255 20.37 3.86 26.00
C SER A 255 20.94 5.24 25.64
N HIS A 256 20.12 6.17 25.15
CA HIS A 256 20.52 7.55 24.86
C HIS A 256 19.91 8.54 25.86
N GLY A 257 20.62 9.63 26.16
CA GLY A 257 20.13 10.71 27.04
C GLY A 257 19.13 11.65 26.35
N ASP A 258 18.55 12.59 27.10
CA ASP A 258 17.52 13.54 26.64
C ASP A 258 18.05 14.72 25.81
N ASP A 259 19.27 14.61 25.27
CA ASP A 259 19.96 15.70 24.58
C ASP A 259 19.66 15.74 23.07
N TRP A 260 18.45 15.31 22.69
CA TRP A 260 18.00 15.33 21.30
C TRP A 260 17.29 16.64 20.97
N PHE A 261 17.59 17.19 19.80
CA PHE A 261 17.00 18.43 19.32
C PHE A 261 16.39 18.23 17.93
N LEU A 262 15.22 18.81 17.71
CA LEU A 262 14.56 18.91 16.42
C LEU A 262 14.96 20.22 15.75
N LEU A 263 15.39 20.12 14.49
CA LEU A 263 15.60 21.24 13.59
C LEU A 263 14.44 21.29 12.59
N PRO A 264 13.54 22.29 12.66
CA PRO A 264 12.48 22.42 11.68
C PRO A 264 13.06 22.88 10.34
N VAL A 265 12.94 22.05 9.30
CA VAL A 265 13.37 22.37 7.94
C VAL A 265 12.13 22.67 7.10
N LEU A 266 11.94 23.94 6.75
CA LEU A 266 10.86 24.36 5.85
C LEU A 266 11.24 24.03 4.40
N ALA A 267 10.61 23.00 3.86
CA ALA A 267 10.83 22.49 2.50
C ALA A 267 9.51 22.39 1.72
N ALA A 268 9.59 22.48 0.39
CA ALA A 268 8.46 22.30 -0.50
C ALA A 268 8.23 20.81 -0.81
N ALA A 269 6.96 20.39 -0.89
CA ALA A 269 6.60 19.09 -1.42
C ALA A 269 6.82 19.04 -2.95
N GLY A 270 6.95 17.85 -3.51
CA GLY A 270 7.32 17.64 -4.92
C GLY A 270 8.77 18.01 -5.22
N HIS A 271 9.68 17.89 -4.24
CA HIS A 271 11.09 18.27 -4.38
C HIS A 271 12.02 17.18 -3.85
N VAL A 272 13.23 17.12 -4.38
CA VAL A 272 14.36 16.49 -3.71
C VAL A 272 15.08 17.55 -2.88
N VAL A 273 15.25 17.30 -1.59
CA VAL A 273 15.77 18.27 -0.63
C VAL A 273 17.03 17.76 0.06
N ALA A 274 17.99 18.64 0.33
CA ALA A 274 19.23 18.28 1.01
C ALA A 274 19.71 19.43 1.89
N ILE A 275 20.21 19.12 3.09
CA ILE A 275 20.99 20.06 3.89
C ILE A 275 22.44 19.92 3.47
N GLU A 276 22.94 20.89 2.70
CA GLU A 276 24.30 20.88 2.14
C GLU A 276 25.35 21.17 3.22
N SER A 277 25.04 22.07 4.14
CA SER A 277 25.91 22.44 5.24
C SER A 277 25.09 22.93 6.43
N LEU A 278 25.62 22.71 7.63
CA LEU A 278 24.97 23.07 8.88
C LEU A 278 26.00 23.67 9.84
N GLN A 279 25.68 24.83 10.40
CA GLN A 279 26.41 25.45 11.50
C GLN A 279 25.46 25.63 12.69
N VAL A 280 25.84 25.07 13.83
CA VAL A 280 25.09 25.12 15.08
C VAL A 280 25.76 26.10 16.03
N ARG A 281 25.00 27.06 16.55
CA ARG A 281 25.44 27.94 17.63
C ARG A 281 24.81 27.52 18.94
N ASP A 282 25.63 27.47 19.98
CA ASP A 282 25.23 27.03 21.30
C ASP A 282 24.88 28.19 22.24
N SER A 283 24.36 27.87 23.42
CA SER A 283 23.97 28.86 24.45
C SER A 283 25.13 29.68 25.00
N PHE A 284 26.38 29.28 24.77
CA PHE A 284 27.60 30.03 25.15
C PHE A 284 28.15 30.86 23.98
N GLY A 285 27.48 30.88 22.82
CA GLY A 285 27.91 31.60 21.63
C GLY A 285 29.02 30.90 20.83
N ARG A 286 29.34 29.65 21.13
CA ARG A 286 30.27 28.83 20.34
C ARG A 286 29.55 28.29 19.12
N SER A 287 30.27 28.22 18.00
CA SER A 287 29.75 27.71 16.72
C SER A 287 30.44 26.40 16.36
N TYR A 288 29.65 25.45 15.86
CA TYR A 288 30.05 24.11 15.50
C TYR A 288 29.59 23.83 14.08
N ASP A 289 30.46 23.22 13.27
CA ASP A 289 30.15 22.71 11.94
C ASP A 289 30.80 21.33 11.77
N GLU A 290 30.66 20.73 10.59
CA GLU A 290 31.24 19.42 10.25
C GLU A 290 32.79 19.37 10.36
N THR A 291 33.46 20.52 10.26
CA THR A 291 34.93 20.61 10.39
C THR A 291 35.35 20.63 11.85
N VAL A 292 34.56 21.29 12.70
CA VAL A 292 34.80 21.46 14.13
C VAL A 292 34.35 20.23 14.94
N HIS A 293 33.21 19.62 14.59
CA HIS A 293 32.62 18.52 15.33
C HIS A 293 32.24 17.35 14.41
N ALA A 294 32.88 16.19 14.59
CA ALA A 294 32.67 15.02 13.73
C ALA A 294 31.21 14.51 13.75
N GLY A 295 30.48 14.71 14.85
CA GLY A 295 29.05 14.36 14.95
C GLY A 295 28.11 15.17 14.06
N LEU A 296 28.59 16.25 13.42
CA LEU A 296 27.83 17.02 12.43
C LEU A 296 28.16 16.61 10.98
N ARG A 297 29.06 15.62 10.78
CA ARG A 297 29.33 15.06 9.46
C ARG A 297 28.24 14.04 9.11
N PRO A 298 27.80 13.97 7.84
CA PRO A 298 26.93 12.89 7.39
C PRO A 298 27.55 11.52 7.71
N PRO A 299 26.79 10.60 8.33
CA PRO A 299 27.27 9.24 8.59
C PRO A 299 27.49 8.46 7.28
N GLU A 300 28.63 7.76 7.16
CA GLU A 300 29.04 7.06 5.93
C GLU A 300 28.15 5.84 5.61
N ASP A 301 27.64 5.15 6.63
CA ASP A 301 26.89 3.88 6.48
C ASP A 301 25.39 4.01 6.81
N TRP A 302 24.87 5.24 6.88
CA TRP A 302 23.46 5.46 7.21
C TRP A 302 22.57 5.30 5.99
N THR A 303 21.68 4.30 6.05
CA THR A 303 20.79 3.94 4.94
C THR A 303 19.32 4.18 5.25
N LEU A 304 18.98 4.70 6.43
CA LEU A 304 17.60 5.08 6.71
C LEU A 304 17.22 6.28 5.85
N PHE A 305 16.12 6.17 5.11
CA PHE A 305 15.67 7.13 4.10
C PHE A 305 16.52 7.19 2.83
N ALA A 306 17.52 6.31 2.67
CA ALA A 306 18.29 6.25 1.44
C ALA A 306 17.44 5.75 0.27
N VAL A 307 17.67 6.33 -0.91
CA VAL A 307 16.97 5.97 -2.14
C VAL A 307 17.86 5.04 -2.96
N ASP A 308 17.32 3.88 -3.32
CA ASP A 308 18.05 2.85 -4.05
C ASP A 308 18.45 3.35 -5.46
N PRO A 309 19.60 2.91 -6.00
CA PRO A 309 19.97 3.22 -7.37
C PRO A 309 19.12 2.42 -8.37
N VAL A 310 18.79 3.04 -9.50
CA VAL A 310 18.09 2.39 -10.64
C VAL A 310 18.81 1.13 -11.11
N THR A 311 20.15 1.14 -11.07
CA THR A 311 20.98 -0.03 -11.38
C THR A 311 21.69 -0.48 -10.11
N PRO A 312 21.51 -1.74 -9.67
CA PRO A 312 22.21 -2.25 -8.50
C PRO A 312 23.74 -2.12 -8.64
N GLY A 313 24.37 -1.47 -7.67
CA GLY A 313 25.82 -1.22 -7.63
C GLY A 313 26.25 0.15 -8.15
N ASP A 314 25.35 0.92 -8.78
CA ASP A 314 25.58 2.34 -9.09
C ASP A 314 25.31 3.22 -7.86
N ALA A 315 25.75 4.48 -7.92
CA ALA A 315 25.36 5.49 -6.94
C ALA A 315 23.97 6.05 -7.28
N GLY A 316 23.10 6.16 -6.28
CA GLY A 316 21.76 6.78 -6.39
C GLY A 316 21.77 8.25 -5.97
N LEU A 317 20.77 8.65 -5.17
CA LEU A 317 20.83 9.93 -4.45
C LEU A 317 21.96 9.92 -3.42
N ALA A 318 22.52 11.10 -3.12
CA ALA A 318 23.46 11.21 -2.02
C ALA A 318 22.74 10.99 -0.66
N PRO A 319 23.43 10.48 0.38
CA PRO A 319 22.80 10.14 1.66
C PRO A 319 22.07 11.30 2.36
N GLU A 320 22.48 12.54 2.10
CA GLU A 320 21.86 13.76 2.61
C GLU A 320 20.63 14.23 1.82
N GLU A 321 20.29 13.57 0.70
CA GLU A 321 19.15 13.93 -0.14
C GLU A 321 17.91 13.10 0.20
N LEU A 322 16.79 13.78 0.38
CA LEU A 322 15.49 13.18 0.67
C LEU A 322 14.48 13.56 -0.41
N VAL A 323 13.74 12.57 -0.91
CA VAL A 323 12.62 12.80 -1.82
C VAL A 323 11.39 13.14 -1.00
N LEU A 324 10.84 14.33 -1.21
CA LEU A 324 9.58 14.79 -0.63
C LEU A 324 8.51 14.84 -1.71
N TRP A 325 7.69 13.80 -1.80
CA TRP A 325 6.56 13.78 -2.73
C TRP A 325 5.46 14.76 -2.32
N HIS A 326 4.83 15.41 -3.31
CA HIS A 326 3.50 15.94 -3.10
C HIS A 326 2.53 14.76 -3.16
N VAL A 327 1.91 14.44 -2.04
CA VAL A 327 1.07 13.24 -1.88
C VAL A 327 -0.38 13.62 -1.62
N ALA A 328 -1.31 12.77 -2.04
CA ALA A 328 -2.69 12.89 -1.63
C ALA A 328 -2.81 12.43 -0.16
N GLU A 329 -2.81 13.37 0.80
CA GLU A 329 -2.81 13.04 2.23
C GLU A 329 -4.12 12.36 2.67
N LEU A 330 -5.26 12.86 2.20
CA LEU A 330 -6.59 12.36 2.54
C LEU A 330 -7.48 12.27 1.29
N PRO A 331 -7.18 11.37 0.33
CA PRO A 331 -7.99 11.20 -0.86
C PRO A 331 -9.38 10.63 -0.49
N LEU A 332 -10.40 11.06 -1.24
CA LEU A 332 -11.71 10.46 -1.20
C LEU A 332 -11.72 9.21 -2.09
N GLU A 333 -11.82 8.04 -1.47
CA GLU A 333 -11.87 6.76 -2.17
C GLU A 333 -13.32 6.29 -2.38
N SER A 334 -13.62 5.79 -3.57
CA SER A 334 -14.90 5.14 -3.87
C SER A 334 -14.95 3.70 -3.36
N ALA A 335 -16.14 3.09 -3.37
CA ALA A 335 -16.25 1.64 -3.36
C ALA A 335 -15.47 1.05 -4.58
N PRO A 336 -14.87 -0.14 -4.47
CA PRO A 336 -14.12 -0.72 -5.58
C PRO A 336 -14.99 -0.96 -6.80
N VAL A 337 -14.49 -0.57 -7.98
CA VAL A 337 -15.08 -0.93 -9.27
C VAL A 337 -14.69 -2.35 -9.66
N GLU A 338 -13.52 -2.82 -9.22
CA GLU A 338 -13.10 -4.20 -9.34
C GLU A 338 -12.44 -4.68 -8.05
N ARG A 339 -12.67 -5.95 -7.70
CA ARG A 339 -11.98 -6.66 -6.63
C ARG A 339 -11.72 -8.09 -7.07
N VAL A 340 -10.46 -8.48 -7.13
CA VAL A 340 -10.02 -9.82 -7.55
C VAL A 340 -9.08 -10.40 -6.51
N GLN A 341 -9.36 -11.62 -6.07
CA GLN A 341 -8.49 -12.34 -5.14
C GLN A 341 -7.66 -13.36 -5.90
N LEU A 342 -6.34 -13.32 -5.72
CA LEU A 342 -5.42 -14.28 -6.31
C LEU A 342 -4.77 -15.10 -5.20
N GLY A 343 -4.72 -16.43 -5.37
CA GLY A 343 -4.04 -17.29 -4.42
C GLY A 343 -3.63 -18.62 -5.05
N LEU A 344 -2.45 -19.08 -4.66
CA LEU A 344 -1.95 -20.41 -5.01
C LEU A 344 -2.69 -21.46 -4.18
N ASP A 345 -3.07 -22.54 -4.84
CA ASP A 345 -3.63 -23.72 -4.20
C ASP A 345 -2.64 -24.88 -4.28
N GLU A 346 -2.23 -25.40 -3.13
CA GLU A 346 -1.28 -26.51 -3.06
C GLU A 346 -1.91 -27.83 -3.53
N GLN A 347 -3.22 -28.03 -3.36
CA GLN A 347 -3.88 -29.28 -3.72
C GLN A 347 -4.01 -29.46 -5.24
N SER A 348 -4.45 -28.42 -5.95
CA SER A 348 -4.58 -28.42 -7.41
C SER A 348 -3.31 -28.03 -8.15
N ASN A 349 -2.31 -27.46 -7.46
CA ASN A 349 -1.11 -26.88 -8.06
C ASN A 349 -1.45 -25.80 -9.12
N LEU A 350 -2.51 -25.03 -8.86
CA LEU A 350 -2.98 -23.94 -9.71
C LEU A 350 -2.93 -22.61 -8.95
N LEU A 351 -2.75 -21.53 -9.70
CA LEU A 351 -3.10 -20.19 -9.22
C LEU A 351 -4.57 -19.93 -9.56
N TRP A 352 -5.35 -19.53 -8.56
CA TRP A 352 -6.74 -19.12 -8.76
C TRP A 352 -6.87 -17.62 -8.69
N ALA A 353 -7.46 -17.01 -9.73
CA ALA A 353 -7.98 -15.65 -9.68
C ALA A 353 -9.51 -15.69 -9.56
N VAL A 354 -10.06 -15.06 -8.52
CA VAL A 354 -11.50 -15.06 -8.24
C VAL A 354 -12.00 -13.62 -8.25
N GLU A 355 -12.85 -13.32 -9.21
CA GLU A 355 -13.51 -12.01 -9.29
C GLU A 355 -14.60 -11.95 -8.21
N ARG A 356 -14.61 -10.87 -7.41
CA ARG A 356 -15.61 -10.62 -6.37
C ARG A 356 -16.49 -9.43 -6.73
N VAL A 357 -15.87 -8.38 -7.27
CA VAL A 357 -16.56 -7.18 -7.75
C VAL A 357 -16.07 -6.90 -9.16
N VAL A 358 -17.00 -6.62 -10.07
CA VAL A 358 -16.72 -6.20 -11.46
C VAL A 358 -17.75 -5.14 -11.85
N ASP A 359 -17.31 -4.06 -12.50
CA ASP A 359 -18.13 -2.89 -12.83
C ASP A 359 -18.86 -2.28 -11.62
N GLY A 360 -18.22 -2.32 -10.44
CA GLY A 360 -18.77 -1.81 -9.18
C GLY A 360 -19.92 -2.63 -8.60
N ARG A 361 -20.14 -3.85 -9.11
CA ARG A 361 -21.19 -4.76 -8.63
C ARG A 361 -20.59 -6.08 -8.19
N ASP A 362 -21.14 -6.63 -7.11
CA ASP A 362 -20.79 -7.99 -6.68
C ASP A 362 -21.12 -8.99 -7.80
N VAL A 363 -20.20 -9.88 -8.11
CA VAL A 363 -20.39 -10.88 -9.18
C VAL A 363 -21.51 -11.87 -8.85
N ASP A 364 -21.84 -12.08 -7.57
CA ASP A 364 -22.95 -12.95 -7.15
C ASP A 364 -24.32 -12.34 -7.43
N SER A 365 -24.39 -11.01 -7.59
CA SER A 365 -25.61 -10.32 -8.04
C SER A 365 -25.89 -10.50 -9.54
N ARG A 366 -24.92 -11.01 -10.31
CA ARG A 366 -25.06 -11.19 -11.75
C ARG A 366 -25.80 -12.49 -12.06
N VAL A 367 -26.77 -12.40 -12.95
CA VAL A 367 -27.48 -13.58 -13.47
C VAL A 367 -26.55 -14.32 -14.43
N VAL A 368 -26.12 -15.52 -14.01
CA VAL A 368 -25.40 -16.47 -14.85
C VAL A 368 -26.02 -17.84 -14.62
N ASP A 369 -26.12 -18.64 -15.68
CA ASP A 369 -26.49 -20.04 -15.59
C ASP A 369 -25.44 -20.77 -14.73
N ARG A 370 -25.76 -20.98 -13.45
CA ARG A 370 -24.90 -21.73 -12.54
C ARG A 370 -24.88 -23.20 -12.97
N PRO A 371 -23.76 -23.92 -12.74
CA PRO A 371 -23.68 -25.35 -13.02
C PRO A 371 -24.84 -26.07 -12.32
N THR A 372 -25.60 -26.87 -13.07
CA THR A 372 -26.70 -27.69 -12.55
C THR A 372 -26.16 -28.99 -11.97
N GLY A 373 -25.17 -28.89 -11.08
CA GLY A 373 -24.64 -30.03 -10.36
C GLY A 373 -25.74 -30.69 -9.50
N PRO A 374 -25.53 -31.94 -9.05
CA PRO A 374 -26.45 -32.58 -8.11
C PRO A 374 -26.66 -31.70 -6.88
N ALA A 375 -27.89 -31.64 -6.36
CA ALA A 375 -28.15 -30.92 -5.11
C ALA A 375 -27.61 -31.74 -3.92
N PHE A 376 -26.52 -31.28 -3.32
CA PHE A 376 -25.89 -31.95 -2.19
C PHE A 376 -26.38 -31.44 -0.83
N ASN A 377 -26.16 -32.22 0.23
CA ASN A 377 -26.65 -31.92 1.56
C ASN A 377 -25.76 -30.87 2.27
N GLU A 378 -26.02 -29.58 2.02
CA GLU A 378 -25.19 -28.46 2.51
C GLU A 378 -25.40 -28.09 3.99
N GLY A 379 -26.29 -28.79 4.73
CA GLY A 379 -26.95 -28.17 5.89
C GLY A 379 -27.04 -28.95 7.20
N ALA A 380 -26.75 -30.24 7.27
CA ALA A 380 -26.73 -30.94 8.56
C ALA A 380 -25.88 -32.21 8.49
N PRO A 381 -24.97 -32.47 9.46
CA PRO A 381 -24.51 -33.82 9.67
C PRO A 381 -25.75 -34.66 9.99
N SER A 382 -26.09 -35.58 9.09
CA SER A 382 -27.04 -36.63 9.40
C SER A 382 -26.58 -37.28 10.71
N GLY A 383 -27.41 -37.30 11.75
CA GLY A 383 -27.12 -38.06 12.96
C GLY A 383 -26.91 -39.54 12.64
N ASP A 384 -26.50 -40.36 13.62
CA ASP A 384 -26.41 -41.81 13.47
C ASP A 384 -27.78 -42.38 13.06
N SER A 385 -27.97 -42.56 11.75
CA SER A 385 -29.12 -43.22 11.16
C SER A 385 -28.69 -44.63 10.74
N ARG A 386 -29.63 -45.58 10.83
CA ARG A 386 -29.44 -46.95 10.32
C ARG A 386 -29.84 -47.07 8.85
N GLU A 387 -30.19 -45.96 8.21
CA GLU A 387 -30.61 -45.94 6.81
C GLU A 387 -29.38 -45.93 5.89
N ALA A 388 -29.48 -46.64 4.77
CA ALA A 388 -28.42 -46.67 3.78
C ALA A 388 -28.26 -45.28 3.16
N LYS A 389 -27.06 -44.71 3.24
CA LYS A 389 -26.73 -43.42 2.64
C LYS A 389 -26.23 -43.62 1.22
N GLU A 390 -26.74 -42.81 0.31
CA GLU A 390 -26.21 -42.73 -1.04
C GLU A 390 -25.19 -41.60 -1.12
N TYR A 391 -24.04 -41.89 -1.72
CA TYR A 391 -23.00 -40.91 -1.97
C TYR A 391 -22.80 -40.77 -3.46
N ALA A 392 -22.61 -39.53 -3.90
CA ALA A 392 -22.20 -39.22 -5.25
C ALA A 392 -20.76 -38.71 -5.23
N TYR A 393 -19.96 -39.17 -6.20
CA TYR A 393 -18.61 -38.67 -6.40
C TYR A 393 -18.68 -37.27 -7.02
N VAL A 394 -18.02 -36.32 -6.38
CA VAL A 394 -17.91 -34.92 -6.77
C VAL A 394 -16.44 -34.63 -7.08
N PRO A 395 -16.06 -34.52 -8.37
CA PRO A 395 -14.68 -34.30 -8.74
C PRO A 395 -14.08 -33.02 -8.14
N ALA A 396 -14.88 -31.96 -8.05
CA ALA A 396 -14.48 -30.69 -7.44
C ALA A 396 -15.69 -29.93 -6.88
N GLN A 397 -15.54 -29.32 -5.71
CA GLN A 397 -16.53 -28.48 -5.03
C GLN A 397 -15.92 -27.11 -4.70
N GLY A 398 -16.75 -26.06 -4.70
CA GLY A 398 -16.35 -24.69 -4.34
C GLY A 398 -15.91 -23.80 -5.52
N ILE A 399 -15.88 -24.33 -6.74
CA ILE A 399 -15.53 -23.58 -7.96
C ILE A 399 -16.79 -22.99 -8.59
N GLY A 400 -16.76 -21.69 -8.89
CA GLY A 400 -17.89 -20.96 -9.50
C GLY A 400 -17.56 -20.32 -10.85
N PRO A 401 -18.55 -19.67 -11.51
CA PRO A 401 -18.40 -19.04 -12.83
C PRO A 401 -17.33 -17.95 -12.95
N TRP A 402 -16.86 -17.42 -11.83
CA TRP A 402 -15.91 -16.29 -11.73
C TRP A 402 -14.51 -16.71 -11.25
N TRP A 403 -14.27 -18.02 -11.23
CA TRP A 403 -12.97 -18.60 -10.90
C TRP A 403 -12.18 -18.85 -12.17
N THR A 404 -11.02 -18.20 -12.26
CA THR A 404 -10.13 -18.31 -13.40
C THR A 404 -8.84 -19.00 -12.96
N PRO A 405 -8.56 -20.21 -13.46
CA PRO A 405 -7.31 -20.90 -13.17
C PRO A 405 -6.16 -20.36 -14.01
N TYR A 406 -4.97 -20.42 -13.45
CA TYR A 406 -3.70 -20.21 -14.13
C TYR A 406 -2.85 -21.45 -13.95
N THR A 407 -2.32 -21.95 -15.06
CA THR A 407 -1.39 -23.09 -15.08
C THR A 407 0.01 -22.61 -15.36
N LEU A 408 1.02 -23.25 -14.81
CA LEU A 408 2.40 -23.01 -15.19
C LEU A 408 2.61 -23.42 -16.65
N ASP A 409 3.17 -22.52 -17.44
CA ASP A 409 3.73 -22.82 -18.75
C ASP A 409 5.22 -23.12 -18.58
N GLU A 410 5.63 -24.28 -19.09
CA GLU A 410 7.00 -24.78 -19.01
C GLU A 410 7.77 -24.51 -20.31
N GLU A 411 7.08 -24.11 -21.38
CA GLU A 411 7.69 -23.78 -22.67
C GLU A 411 8.16 -22.32 -22.67
N GLY A 412 9.37 -22.08 -22.17
CA GLY A 412 10.02 -20.76 -22.16
C GLY A 412 10.21 -20.20 -20.74
N PRO A 413 10.27 -18.87 -20.55
CA PRO A 413 10.37 -18.30 -19.21
C PRO A 413 9.12 -18.68 -18.41
N ARG A 414 9.32 -19.23 -17.20
CA ARG A 414 8.22 -19.70 -16.35
C ARG A 414 7.18 -18.59 -16.16
N ARG A 415 5.94 -18.86 -16.57
CA ARG A 415 4.79 -17.97 -16.45
C ARG A 415 3.56 -18.76 -16.05
N LEU A 416 2.72 -18.14 -15.21
CA LEU A 416 1.38 -18.64 -14.92
C LEU A 416 0.46 -18.07 -15.99
N VAL A 417 -0.06 -18.91 -16.88
CA VAL A 417 -0.86 -18.49 -18.03
C VAL A 417 -2.32 -18.78 -17.75
N GLN A 418 -3.17 -17.78 -17.99
CA GLN A 418 -4.61 -17.88 -17.80
C GLN A 418 -5.20 -19.06 -18.60
N ARG A 419 -6.16 -19.76 -17.97
CA ARG A 419 -6.94 -20.85 -18.55
C ARG A 419 -8.42 -20.60 -18.28
N ARG A 420 -9.28 -21.38 -18.94
CA ARG A 420 -10.73 -21.28 -18.83
C ARG A 420 -11.31 -22.64 -18.47
N LEU A 421 -12.17 -22.66 -17.45
CA LEU A 421 -12.86 -23.88 -17.03
C LEU A 421 -13.99 -24.24 -18.00
N ALA A 422 -14.32 -25.53 -18.04
CA ALA A 422 -15.50 -26.05 -18.71
C ALA A 422 -16.47 -26.65 -17.69
N ASP A 423 -17.75 -26.30 -17.79
CA ASP A 423 -18.86 -26.91 -17.08
C ASP A 423 -19.16 -28.29 -17.68
N LEU A 424 -18.78 -29.35 -16.99
CA LEU A 424 -19.05 -30.73 -17.37
C LEU A 424 -20.37 -31.27 -16.79
N THR A 425 -21.10 -30.47 -16.00
CA THR A 425 -22.42 -30.88 -15.46
C THR A 425 -23.52 -30.85 -16.50
N ARG A 426 -23.28 -30.19 -17.64
CA ARG A 426 -24.20 -30.09 -18.76
C ARG A 426 -24.00 -31.24 -19.75
N GLN A 427 -25.07 -31.61 -20.46
CA GLN A 427 -25.01 -32.63 -21.52
C GLN A 427 -23.93 -32.31 -22.58
N ARG A 428 -23.69 -31.02 -22.84
CA ARG A 428 -22.58 -30.55 -23.66
C ARG A 428 -21.65 -29.70 -22.80
N PRO A 429 -20.36 -30.07 -22.68
CA PRO A 429 -19.36 -29.25 -22.01
C PRO A 429 -19.44 -27.81 -22.51
N THR A 430 -19.66 -26.87 -21.59
CA THR A 430 -19.81 -25.44 -21.90
C THR A 430 -18.75 -24.66 -21.15
N LEU A 431 -18.01 -23.78 -21.80
CA LEU A 431 -17.00 -22.97 -21.11
C LEU A 431 -17.65 -22.06 -20.05
N MET A 432 -17.06 -22.00 -18.86
CA MET A 432 -17.41 -21.00 -17.83
C MET A 432 -17.21 -19.59 -18.38
N PRO A 433 -17.84 -18.54 -17.83
CA PRO A 433 -17.58 -17.16 -18.25
C PRO A 433 -16.08 -16.84 -18.33
N ALA A 434 -15.69 -16.04 -19.33
CA ALA A 434 -14.34 -15.48 -19.37
C ALA A 434 -14.20 -14.39 -18.29
N PRO A 435 -12.98 -14.19 -17.74
CA PRO A 435 -12.73 -13.12 -16.78
C PRO A 435 -13.04 -11.76 -17.38
N GLN A 436 -13.62 -10.87 -16.58
CA GLN A 436 -14.14 -9.58 -17.03
C GLN A 436 -13.39 -8.39 -16.44
N ALA A 437 -12.78 -8.54 -15.26
CA ALA A 437 -11.97 -7.53 -14.60
C ALA A 437 -10.79 -7.14 -15.51
N LEU A 438 -10.53 -5.84 -15.62
CA LEU A 438 -9.48 -5.30 -16.47
C LEU A 438 -8.10 -5.81 -16.03
N VAL A 439 -7.89 -5.99 -14.72
CA VAL A 439 -6.63 -6.54 -14.15
C VAL A 439 -6.34 -8.00 -14.56
N LEU A 440 -7.30 -8.68 -15.19
CA LEU A 440 -7.14 -10.05 -15.71
C LEU A 440 -7.17 -10.10 -17.25
N GLN A 441 -7.23 -8.95 -17.93
CA GLN A 441 -7.19 -8.89 -19.38
C GLN A 441 -5.73 -8.96 -19.87
N PRO A 442 -5.46 -9.65 -20.99
CA PRO A 442 -4.12 -9.67 -21.55
C PRO A 442 -3.67 -8.25 -21.94
N PRO A 443 -2.39 -7.91 -21.75
CA PRO A 443 -1.83 -6.71 -22.36
C PRO A 443 -1.84 -6.83 -23.89
N GLU A 444 -1.65 -5.69 -24.56
CA GLU A 444 -1.64 -5.64 -26.03
C GLU A 444 -0.58 -6.60 -26.61
N GLY A 445 -0.97 -7.38 -27.62
CA GLY A 445 -0.10 -8.37 -28.27
C GLY A 445 -0.09 -9.76 -27.62
N LEU A 446 -0.72 -9.96 -26.47
CA LEU A 446 -0.91 -11.29 -25.87
C LEU A 446 -2.35 -11.80 -26.05
N GLU A 447 -2.49 -13.09 -26.33
CA GLU A 447 -3.82 -13.72 -26.40
C GLU A 447 -4.43 -14.01 -25.02
N ARG A 448 -3.57 -14.22 -24.01
CA ARG A 448 -3.97 -14.63 -22.65
C ARG A 448 -3.17 -13.87 -21.62
N HIS A 449 -3.82 -13.49 -20.54
CA HIS A 449 -3.15 -12.87 -19.41
C HIS A 449 -2.16 -13.84 -18.77
N GLN A 450 -1.01 -13.32 -18.34
CA GLN A 450 0.05 -14.09 -17.73
C GLN A 450 0.51 -13.40 -16.46
N VAL A 451 0.94 -14.17 -15.48
CA VAL A 451 1.44 -13.68 -14.19
C VAL A 451 2.81 -14.29 -13.92
N ALA A 452 3.74 -13.48 -13.42
CA ALA A 452 5.04 -13.97 -12.99
C ALA A 452 4.89 -14.89 -11.76
N PRO A 453 5.59 -16.03 -11.68
CA PRO A 453 5.41 -16.97 -10.57
C PRO A 453 5.65 -16.37 -9.17
N LEU A 454 6.51 -15.35 -9.06
CA LEU A 454 6.81 -14.66 -7.81
C LEU A 454 5.91 -13.45 -7.54
N ALA A 455 5.01 -13.09 -8.47
CA ALA A 455 4.09 -11.97 -8.29
C ALA A 455 3.04 -12.27 -7.22
N VAL A 456 2.67 -13.54 -7.02
CA VAL A 456 1.68 -13.95 -6.01
C VAL A 456 2.37 -14.74 -4.88
N PRO A 457 2.52 -14.18 -3.67
CA PRO A 457 3.01 -14.91 -2.51
C PRO A 457 2.05 -16.02 -2.07
N SER A 458 2.52 -16.93 -1.21
CA SER A 458 1.76 -18.10 -0.74
C SER A 458 0.48 -17.74 0.04
N ASN A 459 0.45 -16.61 0.73
CA ASN A 459 -0.75 -16.10 1.41
C ASN A 459 -1.78 -15.47 0.43
N GLY A 460 -1.42 -15.30 -0.83
CA GLY A 460 -2.25 -14.66 -1.85
C GLY A 460 -2.27 -13.14 -1.76
N ILE A 461 -2.92 -12.53 -2.74
CA ILE A 461 -3.09 -11.07 -2.86
C ILE A 461 -4.53 -10.73 -3.19
N GLU A 462 -4.91 -9.50 -2.89
CA GLU A 462 -6.14 -8.89 -3.37
C GLU A 462 -5.77 -7.70 -4.26
N LEU A 463 -6.29 -7.70 -5.48
CA LEU A 463 -6.22 -6.58 -6.41
C LEU A 463 -7.54 -5.82 -6.34
N THR A 464 -7.46 -4.51 -6.15
CA THR A 464 -8.62 -3.62 -6.19
C THR A 464 -8.41 -2.53 -7.20
N ARG A 465 -9.47 -2.16 -7.94
CA ARG A 465 -9.54 -0.90 -8.67
C ARG A 465 -10.61 -0.03 -8.05
N ARG A 466 -10.30 1.24 -7.78
CA ARG A 466 -11.24 2.20 -7.17
C ARG A 466 -10.96 3.60 -7.68
N TRP A 467 -11.98 4.46 -7.68
CA TRP A 467 -11.77 5.88 -7.96
C TRP A 467 -11.18 6.53 -6.72
N SER A 468 -10.16 7.35 -6.92
CA SER A 468 -9.55 8.20 -5.91
C SER A 468 -9.64 9.66 -6.35
N LEU A 469 -10.11 10.51 -5.44
CA LEU A 469 -10.28 11.95 -5.68
C LEU A 469 -9.51 12.74 -4.62
N ALA A 470 -8.54 13.52 -5.07
CA ALA A 470 -7.80 14.46 -4.24
C ALA A 470 -7.94 15.89 -4.80
N ARG A 471 -7.19 16.81 -4.21
CA ARG A 471 -7.01 18.16 -4.74
C ARG A 471 -5.55 18.41 -5.03
N ASP A 472 -5.27 19.17 -6.08
CA ASP A 472 -3.96 19.74 -6.33
C ASP A 472 -3.64 20.87 -5.34
N LEU A 473 -2.42 21.40 -5.41
CA LEU A 473 -1.94 22.53 -4.60
C LEU A 473 -2.81 23.80 -4.74
N HIS A 474 -3.51 23.95 -5.87
CA HIS A 474 -4.44 25.06 -6.15
C HIS A 474 -5.89 24.78 -5.72
N GLY A 475 -6.15 23.61 -5.12
CA GLY A 475 -7.47 23.18 -4.68
C GLY A 475 -8.37 22.62 -5.79
N ARG A 476 -7.88 22.41 -7.01
CA ARG A 476 -8.65 21.82 -8.12
C ARG A 476 -8.74 20.30 -7.95
N PRO A 477 -9.87 19.67 -8.32
CA PRO A 477 -10.05 18.24 -8.15
C PRO A 477 -9.16 17.44 -9.11
N VAL A 478 -8.47 16.42 -8.58
CA VAL A 478 -7.69 15.44 -9.34
C VAL A 478 -8.33 14.07 -9.11
N LEU A 479 -8.85 13.46 -10.17
CA LEU A 479 -9.55 12.17 -10.13
C LEU A 479 -8.76 11.15 -10.97
N TRP A 480 -8.45 10.00 -10.38
CA TRP A 480 -7.79 8.88 -11.07
C TRP A 480 -8.36 7.55 -10.59
N LEU A 481 -8.04 6.47 -11.31
CA LEU A 481 -8.47 5.12 -10.97
C LEU A 481 -7.28 4.28 -10.49
N GLU A 482 -7.08 4.28 -9.19
CA GLU A 482 -6.04 3.51 -8.52
C GLU A 482 -6.22 2.00 -8.75
N ARG A 483 -5.13 1.30 -9.12
CA ARG A 483 -4.97 -0.14 -8.92
C ARG A 483 -4.14 -0.39 -7.67
N ARG A 484 -4.73 -1.07 -6.69
CA ARG A 484 -4.03 -1.42 -5.45
C ARG A 484 -3.86 -2.91 -5.30
N ARG A 485 -2.62 -3.33 -5.02
CA ARG A 485 -2.24 -4.68 -4.62
C ARG A 485 -2.04 -4.74 -3.11
N GLY A 486 -2.94 -5.44 -2.42
CA GLY A 486 -2.85 -5.73 -0.99
C GLY A 486 -2.56 -7.21 -0.70
N PRO A 487 -2.09 -7.54 0.51
CA PRO A 487 -2.07 -8.94 0.96
C PRO A 487 -3.50 -9.48 1.07
N SER A 488 -3.70 -10.75 0.74
CA SER A 488 -4.98 -11.42 1.01
C SER A 488 -4.99 -12.03 2.41
N LEU A 489 -6.07 -11.81 3.17
CA LEU A 489 -6.31 -12.49 4.45
C LEU A 489 -7.04 -13.83 4.27
N ALA A 490 -7.66 -14.03 3.11
CA ALA A 490 -8.47 -15.20 2.79
C ALA A 490 -8.20 -15.63 1.34
N PRO A 491 -7.08 -16.33 1.08
CA PRO A 491 -6.81 -16.84 -0.26
C PRO A 491 -7.96 -17.74 -0.73
N PRO A 492 -8.38 -17.62 -2.01
CA PRO A 492 -9.63 -18.21 -2.49
C PRO A 492 -9.66 -19.73 -2.33
N ALA A 493 -8.52 -20.40 -2.48
CA ALA A 493 -8.41 -21.85 -2.50
C ALA A 493 -8.82 -22.58 -1.20
N ARG A 494 -8.95 -21.89 -0.06
CA ARG A 494 -9.25 -22.54 1.24
C ARG A 494 -10.57 -23.32 1.24
N THR A 495 -11.53 -22.93 0.40
CA THR A 495 -12.85 -23.56 0.29
C THR A 495 -12.93 -24.63 -0.78
N LEU A 496 -11.87 -24.82 -1.59
CA LEU A 496 -11.86 -25.84 -2.63
C LEU A 496 -11.73 -27.23 -2.01
N ARG A 497 -12.47 -28.18 -2.57
CA ARG A 497 -12.36 -29.61 -2.23
C ARG A 497 -12.36 -30.40 -3.54
N PHE A 498 -11.46 -31.36 -3.65
CA PHE A 498 -11.36 -32.26 -4.80
C PHE A 498 -11.63 -33.70 -4.34
N ASP A 499 -12.12 -34.53 -5.26
CA ASP A 499 -12.35 -35.96 -5.02
C ASP A 499 -13.23 -36.26 -3.79
N VAL A 500 -14.33 -35.53 -3.64
CA VAL A 500 -15.23 -35.66 -2.50
C VAL A 500 -16.32 -36.68 -2.79
N MET A 501 -16.63 -37.54 -1.82
CA MET A 501 -17.87 -38.32 -1.82
C MET A 501 -18.90 -37.55 -1.00
N GLU A 502 -19.86 -36.93 -1.67
CA GLU A 502 -20.86 -36.09 -1.02
C GLU A 502 -22.18 -36.85 -0.90
N GLU A 503 -22.79 -36.81 0.28
CA GLU A 503 -24.05 -37.50 0.54
C GLU A 503 -25.16 -36.88 -0.33
N ALA A 504 -25.79 -37.70 -1.16
CA ALA A 504 -26.89 -37.28 -2.00
C ALA A 504 -28.07 -36.85 -1.11
N ARG A 505 -28.74 -35.73 -1.44
CA ARG A 505 -29.97 -35.38 -0.74
C ARG A 505 -30.99 -36.50 -0.91
N THR A 506 -31.45 -37.07 0.20
CA THR A 506 -32.64 -37.94 0.18
C THR A 506 -33.79 -37.12 -0.40
N PRO A 507 -34.45 -37.54 -1.49
CA PRO A 507 -35.60 -36.82 -2.01
C PRO A 507 -36.68 -36.74 -0.90
N PRO A 508 -37.44 -35.63 -0.79
CA PRO A 508 -38.55 -35.57 0.13
C PRO A 508 -39.49 -36.73 -0.20
N GLY A 509 -39.81 -37.55 0.81
CA GLY A 509 -40.75 -38.65 0.65
C GLY A 509 -42.09 -38.15 0.10
N PRO A 510 -42.87 -39.02 -0.58
CA PRO A 510 -44.14 -38.61 -1.16
C PRO A 510 -45.05 -37.99 -0.08
N PRO A 511 -45.82 -36.95 -0.40
CA PRO A 511 -46.76 -36.36 0.55
C PRO A 511 -47.75 -37.43 1.01
N GLY A 512 -47.86 -37.59 2.33
CA GLY A 512 -48.74 -38.56 2.98
C GLY A 512 -50.20 -38.18 2.98
#